data_AF-A0A2U1ACR9-F1
#
_entry.id   AF-A0A2U1ACR9-F1
#
_cell.length_a   1.000
_cell.length_b   1.000
_cell.length_c   1.000
_cell.angle_alpha   90.00
_cell.angle_beta   90.00
_cell.angle_gamma   90.00
#
_symmetry.space_group_name_H-M   'P 1'
#
loop_
_entity.id
_entity.type
_entity.pdbx_description
1 polymer ?
#
loop_
_entity_poly.entity_id
_entity_poly.type
_entity_poly.pdbx_seq_one_letter_code
_entity_poly.pdbx_strand_id
1 'polypeptide(L)' 'MSCANVKKCACPKKNCSNHGVCCRCVTKHRTTDSLPYCLFLDNEGDKSVRNYYRKLKERFEDER' A
#
# COMPACT_ATOMS: atom_id res chain seq x y z
N MET A 1 22.74 -5.48 1.48
CA MET A 1 21.93 -4.46 0.77
C MET A 1 21.26 -3.56 1.79
N SER A 2 21.69 -2.30 1.91
CA SER A 2 21.12 -1.33 2.86
C SER A 2 19.78 -0.81 2.32
N CYS A 3 18.65 -1.28 2.86
CA CYS A 3 17.36 -0.61 2.62
C CYS A 3 17.29 0.66 3.49
N ALA A 4 17.72 1.79 2.94
CA ALA A 4 17.41 3.10 3.50
C ALA A 4 15.96 3.44 3.14
N ASN A 5 15.07 3.47 4.13
CA ASN A 5 13.67 3.74 3.88
C ASN A 5 13.32 5.20 4.21
N VAL A 6 12.17 5.62 3.67
CA VAL A 6 11.65 7.00 3.66
C VAL A 6 11.76 7.74 4.99
N LYS A 7 12.09 9.05 4.93
CA LYS A 7 12.14 9.96 6.10
C LYS A 7 10.82 10.04 6.86
N LYS A 8 9.67 9.83 6.19
CA LYS A 8 8.33 9.79 6.80
C LYS A 8 7.49 8.66 6.18
N CYS A 9 7.08 7.69 6.99
CA CYS A 9 6.22 6.60 6.56
C CYS A 9 4.74 6.98 6.74
N ALA A 10 3.96 6.90 5.66
CA ALA A 10 2.53 7.21 5.65
C ALA A 10 1.67 6.20 6.41
N CYS A 11 2.20 5.00 6.70
CA CYS A 11 1.45 3.97 7.42
C CYS A 11 1.00 4.49 8.80
N PRO A 12 -0.29 4.36 9.17
CA PRO A 12 -0.78 4.79 10.48
C PRO A 12 -0.30 3.84 11.59
N LYS A 13 0.03 2.58 11.28
CA LYS A 13 0.51 1.59 12.25
C LYS A 13 1.96 1.86 12.64
N LYS A 14 2.16 2.79 13.59
CA LYS A 14 3.49 3.19 14.09
C LYS A 14 4.23 2.05 14.80
N ASN A 15 3.50 1.12 15.43
CA ASN A 15 4.07 -0.02 16.15
C ASN A 15 4.41 -1.22 15.25
N CYS A 16 4.42 -1.07 13.92
CA CYS A 16 4.77 -2.15 13.00
C CYS A 16 6.29 -2.34 12.97
N SER A 17 6.78 -3.58 13.07
CA SER A 17 8.23 -3.88 12.95
C SER A 17 8.81 -3.58 11.57
N ASN A 18 7.95 -3.44 10.56
CA ASN A 18 8.31 -3.02 9.20
C ASN A 18 8.07 -1.51 8.97
N HIS A 19 7.73 -0.74 10.01
CA HIS A 19 7.44 0.69 9.85
C HIS A 19 8.69 1.45 9.37
N GLY A 20 8.54 2.28 8.34
CA GLY A 20 9.70 2.92 7.70
C GLY A 20 10.69 1.88 7.16
N VAL A 21 10.19 0.73 6.75
CA VAL A 21 10.74 -0.47 6.10
C VAL A 21 10.38 -0.75 4.64
N CYS A 22 10.34 0.20 3.69
CA CYS A 22 9.68 0.05 2.38
C CYS A 22 9.83 -1.33 1.73
N CYS A 23 11.04 -1.88 1.61
CA CYS A 23 11.25 -3.21 1.03
C CYS A 23 10.60 -4.34 1.85
N ARG A 24 10.62 -4.25 3.19
CA ARG A 24 9.90 -5.19 4.07
C ARG A 24 8.39 -5.01 3.99
N CYS A 25 7.89 -3.79 3.81
CA CYS A 25 6.46 -3.54 3.59
C CYS A 25 5.98 -4.23 2.32
N VAL A 26 6.69 -4.06 1.19
CA VAL A 26 6.35 -4.72 -0.08
C VAL A 26 6.36 -6.24 0.07
N THR A 27 7.41 -6.82 0.65
CA THR A 27 7.50 -8.28 0.86
C THR A 27 6.39 -8.81 1.76
N LYS A 28 6.04 -8.08 2.84
CA LYS A 28 4.98 -8.51 3.75
C LYS A 28 3.59 -8.40 3.11
N HIS A 29 3.33 -7.29 2.44
CA HIS A 29 1.99 -6.99 1.93
C HIS A 29 1.68 -7.71 0.62
N ARG A 30 2.67 -7.97 -0.26
CA ARG A 30 2.46 -8.73 -1.51
C ARG A 30 1.89 -10.13 -1.31
N THR A 31 2.08 -10.73 -0.13
CA THR A 31 1.59 -12.08 0.22
C THR A 31 0.31 -12.03 1.05
N THR A 32 -0.33 -10.86 1.17
CA THR A 32 -1.58 -10.64 1.91
C THR A 32 -2.59 -9.96 1.01
N ASP A 33 -3.86 -9.96 1.39
CA ASP A 33 -4.90 -9.20 0.70
C ASP A 33 -4.85 -7.69 1.06
N SER A 34 -3.67 -7.08 0.98
CA SER A 34 -3.49 -5.65 1.21
C SER A 34 -2.22 -5.15 0.55
N LEU A 35 -2.21 -3.89 0.12
CA LEU A 35 -1.02 -3.22 -0.37
C LEU A 35 -0.32 -2.44 0.75
N PRO A 36 0.99 -2.12 0.60
CA PRO A 36 1.60 -1.08 1.41
C PRO A 36 0.77 0.20 1.39
N TYR A 37 0.61 0.87 2.53
CA TYR A 37 -0.28 2.04 2.68
C TYR A 37 0.02 3.17 1.67
N CYS A 38 1.28 3.35 1.29
CA CYS A 38 1.69 4.34 0.29
C CYS A 38 1.25 4.04 -1.15
N LEU A 39 0.74 2.84 -1.43
CA LEU A 39 0.32 2.42 -2.77
C LEU A 39 -1.18 2.46 -2.99
N PHE A 40 -1.99 2.66 -1.93
CA PHE A 40 -3.43 2.84 -2.12
C PHE A 40 -3.73 4.14 -2.88
N LEU A 41 -4.67 4.08 -3.83
CA LEU A 41 -5.18 5.26 -4.53
C LEU A 41 -5.98 6.17 -3.59
N ASP A 42 -6.70 5.55 -2.66
CA ASP A 42 -7.46 6.17 -1.59
C ASP A 42 -7.21 5.37 -0.30
N ASN A 43 -6.93 6.09 0.79
CA ASN A 43 -6.62 5.49 2.08
C ASN A 43 -7.84 5.31 2.99
N GLU A 44 -9.00 5.75 2.54
CA GLU A 44 -10.30 5.55 3.17
C GLU A 44 -10.97 4.25 2.69
N GLY A 45 -11.79 3.63 3.54
CA GLY A 45 -12.55 2.43 3.17
C GLY A 45 -11.75 1.13 3.02
N ASP A 46 -12.19 0.29 2.07
CA ASP A 46 -11.68 -1.08 1.85
C ASP A 46 -10.26 -1.08 1.24
N LYS A 47 -9.35 -1.82 1.88
CA LYS A 47 -7.92 -1.92 1.54
C LYS A 47 -7.54 -3.25 0.90
N SER A 48 -8.52 -4.05 0.50
CA SER A 48 -8.31 -5.29 -0.25
C SER A 48 -7.69 -5.02 -1.62
N VAL A 49 -6.95 -6.01 -2.15
CA VAL A 49 -6.39 -5.94 -3.50
C VAL A 49 -7.52 -5.88 -4.53
N ARG A 50 -8.65 -6.53 -4.24
CA ARG A 50 -9.86 -6.47 -5.08
C ARG A 50 -10.40 -5.05 -5.20
N ASN A 51 -10.53 -4.32 -4.08
CA ASN A 51 -11.00 -2.94 -4.12
C ASN A 51 -10.01 -2.03 -4.88
N TYR A 52 -8.71 -2.24 -4.68
CA TYR A 52 -7.68 -1.52 -5.43
C TYR A 52 -7.81 -1.74 -6.94
N TYR A 53 -8.01 -2.98 -7.39
CA TYR A 53 -8.24 -3.29 -8.80
C TYR A 53 -9.50 -2.59 -9.34
N ARG A 54 -10.62 -2.67 -8.62
CA ARG A 54 -11.86 -1.96 -9.00
C ARG A 54 -11.62 -0.46 -9.19
N LYS A 55 -10.90 0.19 -8.27
CA LYS A 55 -10.56 1.62 -8.37
C LYS A 55 -9.66 1.95 -9.54
N LEU A 56 -8.71 1.06 -9.88
CA LEU A 56 -7.90 1.23 -11.09
C LEU A 56 -8.76 1.12 -12.35
N LYS A 57 -9.69 0.15 -12.41
CA LYS A 57 -10.63 0.05 -13.52
C LYS A 57 -11.48 1.31 -13.66
N GLU A 58 -12.09 1.79 -12.57
CA GLU A 58 -12.86 3.05 -12.58
C GLU A 58 -12.02 4.22 -13.10
N ARG A 59 -10.74 4.31 -12.71
CA ARG A 59 -9.85 5.41 -13.09
C ARG A 59 -9.44 5.39 -14.57
N PHE A 60 -9.26 4.22 -15.15
CA PHE A 60 -8.62 4.08 -16.48
C PHE A 60 -9.51 3.48 -17.56
N GLU A 61 -10.62 2.83 -17.19
CA GLU A 61 -11.54 2.17 -18.12
C GLU A 61 -12.93 2.84 -18.14
N ASP A 62 -13.37 3.49 -17.06
CA ASP A 62 -14.66 4.21 -17.00
C ASP A 62 -14.55 5.69 -17.45
N GLU A 63 -13.46 6.10 -18.10
CA GLU A 63 -13.36 7.41 -18.80
C GLU A 63 -14.16 7.42 -20.12
N ARG A 64 -15.43 7.00 -20.08
CA ARG A 64 -16.32 6.99 -21.25
C ARG A 64 -17.68 7.62 -20.99
#